data_AF-A0AAU6K6U6-F1
#
_entry.id   AF-A0AAU6K6U6-F1
#
_cell.length_a   1.000
_cell.length_b   1.000
_cell.length_c   1.000
_cell.angle_alpha   90.00
_cell.angle_beta   90.00
_cell.angle_gamma   90.00
#
_symmetry.space_group_name_H-M   'P 1'
#
loop_
_entity.id
_entity.type
_entity.pdbx_description
1 polymer ?
#
loop_
_entity_poly.entity_id
_entity_poly.type
_entity_poly.pdbx_seq_one_letter_code
_entity_poly.pdbx_strand_id
1 'polypeptide(L)'
;MRTPLAPPAPPLLDRIRRGLIGDDEVLEGPYGPRRLVYGPASPPLRLTDVRFTVEGQITAPAVGHRRPGEEALSGQLDRAREVFAHCSDLLDDGPTGLPADFERMRWFPLPPVCLEQTRPGTG
;
A
#
# COMPACT_ATOMS: atom_id res chain seq x y z
N MET A 1 -33.54 8.69 25.30
CA MET A 1 -32.51 8.16 26.21
C MET A 1 -31.46 7.43 25.36
N ARG A 2 -30.22 7.92 25.30
CA ARG A 2 -29.12 7.27 24.57
C ARG A 2 -28.43 6.28 25.49
N THR A 3 -28.47 5.00 25.16
CA THR A 3 -27.70 3.95 25.85
C THR A 3 -26.20 4.24 25.70
N PRO A 4 -25.40 4.23 26.77
CA PRO A 4 -23.95 4.33 26.64
C PRO A 4 -23.40 3.04 26.00
N LEU A 5 -22.63 3.18 24.92
CA LEU A 5 -21.88 2.10 24.29
C LEU A 5 -20.83 1.59 25.29
N ALA A 6 -20.95 0.33 25.71
CA ALA A 6 -19.99 -0.30 26.60
C ALA A 6 -18.57 -0.25 26.00
N PRO A 7 -17.52 -0.02 26.81
CA PRO A 7 -16.15 -0.02 26.29
C PRO A 7 -15.84 -1.39 25.67
N PRO A 8 -15.15 -1.44 24.50
CA PRO A 8 -14.79 -2.71 23.89
C PRO A 8 -13.98 -3.54 24.88
N ALA A 9 -14.39 -4.78 25.11
CA ALA A 9 -13.72 -5.64 26.07
C ALA A 9 -12.25 -5.84 25.65
N PRO A 10 -11.26 -5.51 26.51
CA PRO A 10 -9.83 -5.70 26.24
C PRO A 10 -9.42 -7.08 25.68
N PRO A 11 -10.06 -8.22 26.04
CA PRO A 11 -9.63 -9.53 25.52
C PRO A 11 -9.74 -9.73 24.00
N LEU A 12 -10.64 -9.04 23.29
CA LEU A 12 -10.78 -9.20 21.83
C LEU A 12 -9.64 -8.51 21.08
N LEU A 13 -9.33 -7.27 21.45
CA LEU A 13 -8.23 -6.51 20.84
C LEU A 13 -6.88 -7.21 21.10
N ASP A 14 -6.69 -7.77 22.30
CA ASP A 14 -5.49 -8.54 22.62
C ASP A 14 -5.40 -9.87 21.86
N ARG A 15 -6.55 -10.50 21.55
CA ARG A 15 -6.60 -11.69 20.71
C ARG A 15 -6.29 -11.38 19.25
N ILE A 16 -6.79 -10.26 18.72
CA ILE A 16 -6.50 -9.80 17.36
C ILE A 16 -5.01 -9.46 17.23
N ARG A 17 -4.44 -8.72 18.20
CA ARG A 17 -3.00 -8.39 18.22
C ARG A 17 -2.12 -9.63 18.21
N ARG A 18 -2.45 -10.65 18.99
CA ARG A 18 -1.71 -11.93 19.03
C ARG A 18 -1.90 -12.81 17.78
N GLY A 19 -2.90 -12.53 16.95
CA GLY A 19 -3.20 -13.29 15.74
C GLY A 19 -2.64 -12.70 14.45
N LEU A 20 -1.94 -11.57 14.54
CA LEU A 20 -1.31 -10.90 13.40
C LEU A 20 -0.04 -11.66 13.02
N ILE A 21 -0.07 -12.35 11.89
CA ILE A 21 1.07 -13.12 11.38
C ILE A 21 2.19 -12.14 10.98
N GLY A 22 3.42 -12.38 11.44
CA GLY A 22 4.60 -11.62 11.01
C GLY A 22 4.85 -10.29 11.74
N ASP A 23 4.33 -10.12 12.96
CA ASP A 23 4.63 -8.93 13.78
C ASP A 23 6.12 -8.88 14.16
N ASP A 24 6.85 -7.91 13.61
CA ASP A 24 8.30 -7.71 13.77
C ASP A 24 9.18 -8.88 13.29
N GLU A 25 8.61 -9.78 12.47
CA GLU A 25 9.42 -10.80 11.80
C GLU A 25 10.30 -10.17 10.73
N VAL A 26 11.55 -10.63 10.68
CA VAL A 26 12.53 -10.22 9.68
C VAL A 26 12.34 -11.09 8.45
N LEU A 27 11.87 -10.49 7.37
CA LEU A 27 11.80 -11.10 6.05
C LEU A 27 13.15 -10.92 5.34
N GLU A 28 13.79 -12.03 4.99
CA GLU A 28 14.93 -12.02 4.09
C GLU A 28 14.46 -11.71 2.67
N GLY A 29 15.01 -10.64 2.09
CA GLY A 29 14.67 -10.20 0.74
C GLY A 29 15.90 -9.85 -0.07
N PRO A 30 15.76 -9.66 -1.39
CA PRO A 30 16.88 -9.30 -2.29
C PRO A 30 17.55 -7.96 -1.95
N TYR A 31 16.94 -7.17 -1.06
CA TYR A 31 17.44 -5.89 -0.57
C TYR A 31 17.88 -5.94 0.89
N GLY A 32 18.19 -7.14 1.40
CA GLY A 32 18.56 -7.39 2.79
C GLY A 32 17.36 -7.60 3.72
N PRO A 33 17.63 -7.92 5.00
CA PRO A 33 16.61 -8.21 6.00
C PRO A 33 15.69 -7.00 6.22
N ARG A 34 14.37 -7.20 6.09
CA ARG A 34 13.36 -6.17 6.38
C ARG A 34 12.43 -6.63 7.48
N ARG A 35 12.29 -5.82 8.53
CA ARG A 35 11.27 -6.02 9.58
C ARG A 35 9.91 -5.68 9.03
N LEU A 36 8.98 -6.62 9.12
CA LEU A 36 7.62 -6.40 8.70
C LEU A 36 6.81 -5.83 9.88
N VAL A 37 6.26 -4.63 9.71
CA VAL A 37 5.45 -3.96 10.72
C VAL A 37 4.03 -3.88 10.19
N TYR A 38 3.13 -4.72 10.72
CA TYR A 38 1.70 -4.58 10.47
C TYR A 38 1.12 -3.52 11.41
N GLY A 39 1.29 -2.25 11.00
CA GLY A 39 0.65 -1.12 11.67
C GLY A 39 -0.75 -0.83 11.12
N PRO A 40 -1.56 -0.02 11.83
CA PRO A 40 -2.72 0.59 11.20
C PRO A 40 -2.25 1.27 9.91
N ALA A 41 -3.01 1.11 8.82
CA ALA A 41 -2.71 1.77 7.56
C ALA A 41 -2.48 3.27 7.85
N SER A 42 -1.23 3.70 7.66
CA SER A 42 -0.82 5.09 7.76
C SER A 42 -1.24 5.81 6.48
N PRO A 43 -1.39 7.15 6.52
CA PRO A 43 -1.75 7.91 5.34
C PRO A 43 -0.75 7.65 4.23
N PRO A 44 -1.20 7.58 2.97
CA PRO A 44 -0.25 7.63 1.86
C PRO A 44 0.45 8.98 1.94
N LEU A 45 1.66 8.96 2.48
CA LEU A 45 2.55 10.10 2.51
C LEU A 45 3.11 10.27 1.11
N ARG A 46 2.98 11.46 0.51
CA ARG A 46 3.67 11.70 -0.75
C ARG A 46 5.14 11.88 -0.44
N LEU A 47 6.01 11.43 -1.35
CA LEU A 47 7.45 11.61 -1.17
C LEU A 47 7.83 13.10 -1.04
N THR A 48 7.07 13.98 -1.69
CA THR A 48 7.18 15.44 -1.57
C THR A 48 6.85 16.00 -0.18
N ASP A 49 6.13 15.23 0.64
CA ASP A 49 5.73 15.63 2.01
C ASP A 49 6.82 15.25 3.04
N VAL A 50 7.81 14.45 2.63
CA VAL A 50 8.93 14.01 3.46
C VAL A 50 10.02 15.07 3.46
N ARG A 51 10.45 15.53 4.64
CA ARG A 51 11.60 16.43 4.78
C ARG A 51 12.68 15.81 5.65
N PHE A 52 13.93 15.94 5.21
CA PHE A 52 15.10 15.59 6.00
C PHE A 52 15.64 16.84 6.69
N THR A 53 15.81 16.78 8.01
CA THR A 53 16.46 17.85 8.76
C THR A 53 17.98 17.74 8.67
N VAL A 54 18.70 18.79 9.05
CA VAL A 54 20.17 18.80 9.03
C VAL A 54 20.78 17.83 10.07
N GLU A 55 20.00 17.45 11.07
CA GLU A 55 20.31 16.42 12.07
C GLU A 55 20.04 14.99 11.56
N GLY A 56 19.60 14.84 10.30
CA GLY A 56 19.30 13.54 9.69
C GLY A 56 17.95 12.94 10.10
N GLN A 57 17.05 13.73 10.69
CA GLN A 57 15.71 13.26 11.04
C GLN A 57 14.73 13.38 9.87
N ILE A 58 13.83 12.40 9.75
CA ILE A 58 12.73 12.45 8.79
C ILE A 58 11.51 13.07 9.47
N THR A 59 10.98 14.13 8.87
CA THR A 59 9.74 14.79 9.30
C THR A 59 8.69 14.70 8.21
N ALA A 60 7.44 14.51 8.62
CA ALA A 60 6.29 14.40 7.73
C ALA A 60 5.06 14.99 8.44
N PRO A 61 4.12 15.62 7.71
CA PRO A 61 2.88 16.09 8.31
C PRO A 61 2.08 14.92 8.90
N ALA A 62 1.57 15.12 10.11
CA ALA A 62 0.64 14.18 10.74
C ALA A 62 -0.71 14.25 10.02
N VAL A 63 -0.89 13.45 8.96
CA VAL A 63 -2.16 13.37 8.26
C VAL A 63 -3.09 12.47 9.07
N GLY A 64 -4.14 13.05 9.65
CA GLY A 64 -5.18 12.28 10.33
C GLY A 64 -6.15 11.66 9.31
N HIS A 65 -6.39 10.35 9.41
CA HIS A 65 -7.43 9.71 8.62
C HIS A 65 -8.82 10.05 9.14
N ARG A 66 -9.73 10.43 8.23
CA ARG A 66 -11.16 10.19 8.41
C ARG A 66 -11.46 8.84 7.77
N ARG A 67 -11.58 7.79 8.58
CA ARG A 67 -12.06 6.50 8.08
C ARG A 67 -13.58 6.57 7.89
N PRO A 68 -14.13 6.19 6.74
CA PRO A 68 -15.56 5.95 6.63
C PRO A 68 -15.95 4.81 7.57
N GLY A 69 -17.15 4.86 8.15
CA GLY A 69 -17.65 3.77 8.98
C GLY A 69 -17.99 2.53 8.14
N GLU A 70 -18.41 1.47 8.82
CA GLU A 70 -18.72 0.17 8.21
C GLU A 70 -19.84 0.27 7.16
N GLU A 71 -20.71 1.28 7.27
CA GLU A 71 -21.75 1.59 6.29
C GLU A 71 -21.22 1.82 4.86
N ALA A 72 -19.95 2.23 4.71
CA ALA A 72 -19.33 2.43 3.41
C ALA A 72 -18.86 1.12 2.74
N LEU A 73 -18.73 0.03 3.51
CA LEU A 73 -18.14 -1.23 3.04
C LEU A 73 -18.92 -1.83 1.86
N SER A 74 -20.25 -1.82 1.93
CA SER A 74 -21.08 -2.40 0.85
C SER A 74 -20.83 -1.68 -0.47
N GLY A 75 -20.86 -0.34 -0.46
CA GLY A 75 -20.61 0.45 -1.67
C GLY A 75 -19.18 0.29 -2.20
N GLN A 76 -18.19 0.10 -1.31
CA GLN A 76 -16.82 -0.21 -1.71
C GLN A 76 -16.72 -1.57 -2.40
N LEU A 77 -17.40 -2.60 -1.88
CA LEU A 77 -17.41 -3.93 -2.48
C LEU A 77 -18.10 -3.95 -3.83
N ASP A 78 -19.22 -3.23 -3.98
CA ASP A 78 -19.91 -3.11 -5.26
C ASP A 78 -19.02 -2.42 -6.30
N ARG A 79 -18.37 -1.32 -5.91
CA ARG A 79 -17.42 -0.63 -6.79
C ARG A 79 -16.23 -1.51 -7.18
N ALA A 80 -15.69 -2.28 -6.23
CA ALA A 80 -14.60 -3.21 -6.52
C ALA A 80 -15.02 -4.26 -7.54
N ARG A 81 -16.22 -4.85 -7.40
CA ARG A 81 -16.76 -5.82 -8.37
C ARG A 81 -16.92 -5.22 -9.76
N GLU A 82 -17.42 -4.00 -9.87
CA GLU A 82 -17.51 -3.29 -11.16
C GLU A 82 -16.15 -3.10 -11.82
N VAL A 83 -15.15 -2.68 -11.05
CA VAL A 83 -13.78 -2.52 -11.55
C VAL A 83 -13.21 -3.85 -12.03
N PHE A 84 -13.32 -4.90 -11.21
CA PHE A 84 -12.82 -6.23 -11.58
C PHE A 84 -13.54 -6.82 -12.79
N ALA A 85 -14.84 -6.59 -12.95
CA ALA A 85 -15.56 -7.05 -14.14
C ALA A 85 -15.07 -6.38 -15.44
N HIS A 86 -14.40 -5.23 -15.34
CA HIS A 86 -13.87 -4.50 -16.48
C HIS A 86 -12.35 -4.69 -16.68
N CYS A 87 -11.64 -5.16 -15.66
CA CYS A 87 -10.21 -5.42 -15.77
C CYS A 87 -9.96 -6.76 -16.47
N SER A 88 -9.03 -6.78 -17.42
CA SER A 88 -8.47 -8.02 -17.95
C SER A 88 -7.57 -8.66 -16.91
N ASP A 89 -7.73 -9.95 -16.63
CA ASP A 89 -6.85 -10.74 -15.75
C ASP A 89 -5.47 -11.00 -16.36
N LEU A 90 -5.30 -10.74 -17.66
CA LEU A 90 -4.04 -10.92 -18.37
C LEU A 90 -3.20 -9.64 -18.30
N LEU A 91 -2.17 -9.68 -17.45
CA LEU A 91 -1.04 -8.76 -17.54
C LEU A 91 -0.08 -9.30 -18.60
N ASP A 92 0.17 -8.51 -19.63
CA ASP A 92 1.25 -8.82 -20.59
C ASP A 92 2.59 -8.59 -19.89
N ASP A 93 3.26 -9.67 -19.50
CA ASP A 93 4.58 -9.63 -18.87
C ASP A 93 5.73 -9.88 -19.87
N GLY A 94 5.45 -9.62 -21.16
CA GLY A 94 6.41 -9.72 -22.25
C GLY A 94 7.61 -8.79 -22.11
N PRO A 95 8.60 -8.91 -23.01
CA PRO A 95 9.79 -8.07 -23.00
C PRO A 95 9.40 -6.59 -23.12
N THR A 96 9.91 -5.76 -22.21
CA THR A 96 9.58 -4.33 -22.12
C THR A 96 10.33 -3.48 -23.14
N GLY A 97 11.28 -4.08 -23.87
CA GLY A 97 12.17 -3.39 -24.80
C GLY A 97 13.35 -2.68 -24.10
N LEU A 98 13.50 -2.85 -22.78
CA LEU A 98 14.67 -2.40 -22.04
C LEU A 98 15.92 -3.25 -22.38
N PRO A 99 17.14 -2.73 -22.12
CA PRO A 99 18.36 -3.51 -22.30
C PRO A 99 18.31 -4.82 -21.50
N ALA A 100 18.91 -5.88 -22.05
CA ALA A 100 18.84 -7.23 -21.47
C ALA A 100 19.28 -7.28 -20.00
N ASP A 101 20.25 -6.48 -19.59
CA ASP A 101 20.71 -6.41 -18.19
C ASP A 101 19.63 -5.88 -17.25
N PHE A 102 18.81 -4.93 -17.71
CA PHE A 102 17.67 -4.43 -16.95
C PHE A 102 16.55 -5.46 -16.86
N GLU A 103 16.25 -6.16 -17.96
CA GLU A 103 15.26 -7.26 -17.96
C GLU A 103 15.68 -8.38 -16.99
N ARG A 104 16.98 -8.68 -16.89
CA ARG A 104 17.50 -9.68 -15.93
C ARG A 104 17.32 -9.27 -14.47
N MET A 105 17.26 -7.98 -14.17
CA MET A 105 17.06 -7.46 -12.80
C MET A 105 15.57 -7.26 -12.45
N ARG A 106 14.66 -7.49 -13.41
CA ARG A 106 13.23 -7.30 -13.23
C ARG A 106 12.64 -8.41 -12.37
N TRP A 107 12.27 -8.07 -11.14
CA TRP A 107 11.73 -9.00 -10.14
C TRP A 107 10.21 -8.87 -9.96
N PHE A 108 9.56 -8.06 -10.79
CA PHE A 108 8.12 -7.82 -10.76
C PHE A 108 7.54 -7.77 -12.20
N PRO A 109 6.24 -8.07 -12.37
CA PRO A 109 5.60 -7.94 -13.68
C PRO A 109 5.57 -6.48 -14.12
N LEU A 110 6.15 -6.16 -15.28
CA LEU A 110 6.16 -4.80 -15.83
C LEU A 110 5.62 -4.86 -17.26
N PRO A 111 4.33 -4.56 -17.46
CA PRO A 111 3.79 -4.50 -18.80
C PRO A 111 4.51 -3.46 -19.67
N PRO A 112 4.86 -3.77 -20.93
CA PRO A 112 5.58 -2.84 -21.81
C PRO A 112 4.90 -1.46 -21.93
N VAL A 113 3.56 -1.42 -21.87
CA VAL A 113 2.74 -0.19 -21.89
C VAL A 113 3.12 0.81 -20.78
N CYS A 114 3.66 0.35 -19.64
CA CYS A 114 4.11 1.23 -18.56
C CYS A 114 5.33 2.09 -18.94
N LEU A 115 6.08 1.68 -19.97
CA LEU A 115 7.24 2.41 -20.47
C LEU A 115 6.93 3.28 -21.69
N GLU A 116 5.70 3.21 -22.21
CA GLU A 116 5.20 4.10 -23.25
C GLU A 116 5.04 5.51 -22.66
N GLN A 117 6.15 6.25 -22.60
CA GLN A 117 6.12 7.63 -22.17
C GLN A 117 5.31 8.44 -23.19
N THR A 118 4.08 8.80 -22.82
CA THR A 118 3.40 9.93 -23.45
C THR A 118 4.18 11.18 -23.05
N ARG A 119 5.12 11.61 -23.89
CA ARG A 119 5.71 12.95 -23.74
C ARG A 119 4.57 13.95 -24.02
N PRO A 120 4.11 14.77 -23.05
CA PRO A 120 3.44 16.01 -23.43
C PRO A 120 4.47 16.80 -24.25
N GLY A 121 4.15 17.04 -25.52
CA GLY A 121 5.05 17.73 -26.44
C GLY A 121 5.48 19.07 -25.86
N THR A 122 6.79 19.29 -25.80
CA THR A 122 7.36 20.62 -25.60
C THR A 122 7.04 21.44 -26.85
N GLY A 123 6.08 22.36 -26.74
CA GLY A 123 5.91 23.48 -27.65
C GLY A 123 6.86 24.62 -27.31
#